data_AF-A0AA87A6P1-F1
#
_entry.id   AF-A0AA87A6P1-F1
#
_cell.length_a   1.000
_cell.length_b   1.000
_cell.length_c   1.000
_cell.angle_alpha   90.00
_cell.angle_beta   90.00
_cell.angle_gamma   90.00
#
_symmetry.space_group_name_H-M   'P 1'
#
loop_
_entity.id
_entity.type
_entity.pdbx_description
1 polymer ?
#
loop_
_entity_poly.entity_id
_entity_poly.type
_entity_poly.pdbx_seq_one_letter_code
_entity_poly.pdbx_strand_id
1 'polypeptide(L)'
;MLLVYSFLMLISGITDLWIFFRVSQIAASKKNILILGGVLFLLPILCGGVVELATFLEILFFIFYFRKSKEKNLAIGAILIVGVVDSIIDILSSILMELLHIEDIIYLNLLVQISIILLAVFIIEIFYKYLHSYLMNENHNVFIGLLIYLYVSTTLTMIFYGQTQKNASLSIFFTIFVLIQIVFAMATYVELINIQKHLLKKSQQDKLIKEQKQLQDYAQYLEESEDELRAFRHDYRNMFNSLKISAQEGNTKEVIQKLDEYTKANLNAKAFEKYRDVNHIKNKISQKYHYC
;
A
#
# COMPACT_ATOMS: atom_id res chain seq x y z
N MET A 1 -36.73 -27.27 -14.27
CA MET A 1 -35.34 -26.83 -14.54
C MET A 1 -35.20 -25.32 -14.49
N LEU A 2 -35.81 -24.55 -15.40
CA LEU A 2 -35.66 -23.07 -15.44
C LEU A 2 -35.94 -22.37 -14.09
N LEU A 3 -37.05 -22.72 -13.43
CA LEU A 3 -37.45 -22.15 -12.13
C LEU A 3 -36.44 -22.49 -11.00
N VAL A 4 -35.83 -23.67 -11.07
CA VAL A 4 -34.83 -24.16 -10.09
C VAL A 4 -33.51 -23.39 -10.25
N TYR A 5 -33.05 -23.21 -11.49
CA TYR A 5 -31.86 -22.40 -11.78
C TYR A 5 -32.05 -20.92 -11.45
N SER A 6 -33.22 -20.35 -11.75
CA SER A 6 -33.54 -18.97 -11.37
C SER A 6 -33.56 -18.77 -9.85
N PHE A 7 -34.04 -19.77 -9.10
CA PHE A 7 -34.01 -19.73 -7.64
C PHE A 7 -32.57 -19.79 -7.09
N LEU A 8 -31.71 -20.61 -7.69
CA LEU A 8 -30.31 -20.70 -7.30
C LEU A 8 -29.53 -19.40 -7.57
N MET A 9 -29.76 -18.78 -8.73
CA MET A 9 -29.16 -17.48 -9.07
C MET A 9 -29.63 -16.37 -8.10
N LEU A 10 -30.89 -16.41 -7.64
CA LEU A 10 -31.39 -15.50 -6.60
C LEU A 10 -30.65 -15.69 -5.27
N ILE A 11 -30.49 -16.94 -4.83
CA ILE A 11 -29.76 -17.23 -3.59
C ILE A 11 -28.32 -16.74 -3.71
N SER A 12 -27.64 -17.06 -4.81
CA SER A 12 -26.25 -16.65 -5.06
C SER A 12 -26.10 -15.12 -5.04
N GLY A 13 -26.86 -14.38 -5.87
CA GLY A 13 -26.73 -12.92 -5.90
C GLY A 13 -27.06 -12.25 -4.55
N ILE A 14 -27.98 -12.82 -3.77
CA ILE A 14 -28.26 -12.34 -2.40
C ILE A 14 -27.07 -12.62 -1.46
N THR A 15 -26.46 -13.80 -1.56
CA THR A 15 -25.28 -14.14 -0.75
C THR A 15 -24.10 -13.26 -1.10
N ASP A 16 -23.90 -12.92 -2.37
CA ASP A 16 -22.80 -12.10 -2.85
C ASP A 16 -22.91 -10.67 -2.31
N LEU A 17 -24.12 -10.09 -2.39
CA LEU A 17 -24.42 -8.80 -1.77
C LEU A 17 -24.22 -8.84 -0.25
N TRP A 18 -24.66 -9.92 0.40
CA TRP A 18 -24.55 -10.07 1.83
C TRP A 18 -23.08 -10.13 2.26
N ILE A 19 -22.26 -10.97 1.62
CA ILE A 19 -20.81 -11.07 1.86
C ILE A 19 -20.15 -9.70 1.62
N PHE A 20 -20.47 -9.03 0.51
CA PHE A 20 -19.94 -7.71 0.19
C PHE A 20 -20.21 -6.70 1.31
N PHE A 21 -21.45 -6.51 1.73
CA PHE A 21 -21.79 -5.55 2.77
C PHE A 21 -21.26 -5.97 4.15
N ARG A 22 -21.21 -7.28 4.43
CA ARG A 22 -20.72 -7.81 5.71
C ARG A 22 -19.22 -7.57 5.88
N VAL A 23 -18.43 -7.85 4.84
CA VAL A 23 -16.97 -7.71 4.86
C VAL A 23 -16.56 -6.25 4.70
N SER A 24 -17.20 -5.52 3.80
CA SER A 24 -16.88 -4.10 3.58
C SER A 24 -17.33 -3.22 4.76
N GLN A 25 -18.44 -3.54 5.42
CA GLN A 25 -19.09 -2.66 6.40
C GLN A 25 -19.49 -1.28 5.82
N ILE A 26 -19.56 -1.17 4.49
CA ILE A 26 -20.08 0.02 3.81
C ILE A 26 -21.58 0.09 4.09
N ALA A 27 -22.07 1.30 4.36
CA ALA A 27 -23.49 1.51 4.63
C ALA A 27 -24.36 0.97 3.48
N ALA A 28 -25.22 0.00 3.80
CA ALA A 28 -26.18 -0.61 2.89
C ALA A 28 -27.36 0.33 2.63
N SER A 29 -27.08 1.47 1.99
CA SER A 29 -28.13 2.42 1.58
C SER A 29 -29.05 1.77 0.54
N LYS A 30 -30.34 2.14 0.54
CA LYS A 30 -31.31 1.63 -0.45
C LYS A 30 -30.81 1.79 -1.89
N LYS A 31 -30.13 2.90 -2.18
CA LYS A 31 -29.51 3.16 -3.49
C LYS A 31 -28.41 2.15 -3.82
N ASN A 32 -27.50 1.88 -2.89
CA ASN A 32 -26.41 0.93 -3.12
C ASN A 32 -26.95 -0.50 -3.29
N ILE A 33 -27.92 -0.92 -2.46
CA ILE A 33 -28.53 -2.24 -2.59
C ILE A 33 -29.21 -2.40 -3.95
N LEU A 34 -29.98 -1.40 -4.40
CA LEU A 34 -30.67 -1.46 -5.69
C LEU A 34 -29.71 -1.49 -6.88
N ILE A 35 -28.69 -0.64 -6.87
CA ILE A 35 -27.73 -0.56 -7.99
C ILE A 35 -26.87 -1.81 -8.05
N LEU A 36 -26.24 -2.19 -6.92
CA LEU A 36 -25.33 -3.33 -6.89
C LEU A 36 -26.09 -4.65 -7.09
N GLY A 37 -27.26 -4.80 -6.47
CA GLY A 37 -28.11 -5.97 -6.65
C GLY A 37 -28.67 -6.09 -8.06
N GLY A 38 -29.04 -4.97 -8.68
CA GLY A 38 -29.45 -4.98 -10.10
C GLY A 38 -28.32 -5.47 -11.01
N VAL A 39 -27.08 -5.07 -10.75
CA VAL A 39 -25.92 -5.50 -11.54
C VAL A 39 -25.63 -6.98 -11.37
N LEU A 40 -25.56 -7.47 -10.12
CA LEU A 40 -25.35 -8.89 -9.81
C LEU A 40 -26.44 -9.79 -10.40
N PHE A 41 -27.66 -9.28 -10.55
CA PHE A 41 -28.76 -10.07 -11.10
C PHE A 41 -28.85 -10.01 -12.63
N LEU A 42 -28.54 -8.86 -13.24
CA LEU A 42 -28.71 -8.66 -14.69
C LEU A 42 -27.49 -9.13 -15.49
N LEU A 43 -26.27 -9.01 -14.96
CA LEU A 43 -25.06 -9.38 -15.70
C LEU A 43 -24.99 -10.86 -16.07
N PRO A 44 -25.28 -11.82 -15.17
CA PRO A 44 -25.31 -13.25 -15.54
C PRO A 44 -26.28 -13.56 -16.67
N ILE A 45 -27.43 -12.87 -16.71
CA ILE A 45 -28.45 -13.02 -17.76
C ILE A 45 -27.94 -12.44 -19.09
N LEU A 46 -27.34 -11.25 -19.06
CA LEU A 46 -26.79 -10.58 -20.25
C LEU A 46 -25.60 -11.34 -20.86
N CYS A 47 -24.79 -11.98 -20.03
CA CYS A 47 -23.66 -12.82 -20.46
C CYS A 47 -24.08 -14.20 -20.96
N GLY A 48 -25.39 -14.45 -21.15
CA GLY A 48 -25.89 -15.73 -21.67
C GLY A 48 -25.60 -16.92 -20.75
N GLY A 49 -25.42 -16.67 -19.45
CA GLY A 49 -25.08 -17.71 -18.47
C GLY A 49 -23.60 -18.09 -18.40
N VAL A 50 -22.70 -17.36 -19.08
CA VAL A 50 -21.24 -17.53 -18.89
C VAL A 50 -20.84 -16.85 -17.58
N VAL A 51 -20.75 -17.65 -16.52
CA VAL A 51 -20.57 -17.20 -15.12
C VAL A 51 -19.24 -16.46 -14.93
N GLU A 52 -18.16 -16.93 -15.54
CA GLU A 52 -16.82 -16.34 -15.40
C GLU A 52 -16.73 -14.95 -16.04
N LEU A 53 -17.42 -14.75 -17.17
CA LEU A 53 -17.50 -13.44 -17.81
C LEU A 53 -18.38 -12.48 -17.01
N ALA A 54 -19.49 -12.97 -16.45
CA ALA A 54 -20.39 -12.16 -15.63
C ALA A 54 -19.67 -11.65 -14.37
N THR A 55 -19.03 -12.54 -13.61
CA THR A 55 -18.28 -12.20 -12.39
C THR A 55 -17.13 -11.24 -12.68
N PHE A 56 -16.41 -11.41 -13.79
CA PHE A 56 -15.36 -10.48 -14.21
C PHE A 56 -15.91 -9.06 -14.47
N LEU A 57 -17.05 -8.97 -15.18
CA LEU A 57 -17.71 -7.69 -15.45
C LEU A 57 -18.30 -7.05 -14.18
N GLU A 58 -18.77 -7.85 -13.23
CA GLU A 58 -19.23 -7.38 -11.92
C GLU A 58 -18.09 -6.74 -11.13
N ILE A 59 -16.93 -7.41 -11.04
CA ILE A 59 -15.74 -6.86 -10.40
C ILE A 59 -15.34 -5.54 -11.04
N LEU A 60 -15.31 -5.47 -12.38
CA LEU A 60 -15.01 -4.23 -13.11
C LEU A 60 -16.03 -3.12 -12.83
N PHE A 61 -17.32 -3.46 -12.76
CA PHE A 61 -18.37 -2.51 -12.43
C PHE A 61 -18.20 -1.94 -11.02
N PHE A 62 -17.94 -2.79 -10.02
CA PHE A 62 -17.73 -2.36 -8.64
C PHE A 62 -16.49 -1.47 -8.51
N ILE A 63 -15.39 -1.83 -9.19
CA ILE A 63 -14.18 -1.00 -9.26
C ILE A 63 -14.52 0.39 -9.82
N PHE A 64 -15.29 0.45 -10.91
CA PHE A 64 -15.67 1.71 -11.53
C PHE A 64 -16.61 2.54 -10.64
N TYR A 65 -17.62 1.91 -10.04
CA TYR A 65 -18.62 2.53 -9.17
C TYR A 65 -17.97 3.17 -7.93
N PHE A 66 -17.04 2.46 -7.28
CA PHE A 66 -16.35 2.94 -6.08
C PHE A 66 -15.06 3.73 -6.37
N ARG A 67 -14.67 3.94 -7.63
CA ARG A 67 -13.40 4.61 -8.00
C ARG A 67 -13.18 5.98 -7.33
N LYS A 68 -14.25 6.75 -7.15
CA LYS A 68 -14.21 8.09 -6.52
C LYS A 68 -14.53 8.07 -5.02
N SER A 69 -14.81 6.91 -4.44
CA SER A 69 -15.11 6.77 -3.01
C SER A 69 -13.81 6.81 -2.19
N LYS A 70 -13.91 7.32 -0.95
CA LYS A 70 -12.82 7.21 0.04
C LYS A 70 -12.55 5.74 0.42
N GLU A 71 -13.56 4.89 0.30
CA GLU A 71 -13.54 3.48 0.68
C GLU A 71 -13.17 2.56 -0.50
N LYS A 72 -12.54 3.09 -1.57
CA LYS A 72 -12.33 2.33 -2.82
C LYS A 72 -11.59 1.01 -2.57
N ASN A 73 -10.50 1.00 -1.81
CA ASN A 73 -9.65 -0.17 -1.65
C ASN A 73 -10.39 -1.28 -0.91
N LEU A 74 -11.19 -0.89 0.07
CA LEU A 74 -12.03 -1.78 0.85
C LEU A 74 -13.18 -2.34 0.01
N ALA A 75 -13.84 -1.53 -0.82
CA ALA A 75 -14.87 -2.00 -1.74
C ALA A 75 -14.30 -2.98 -2.78
N ILE A 76 -13.13 -2.66 -3.35
CA ILE A 76 -12.42 -3.52 -4.31
C ILE A 76 -12.03 -4.85 -3.67
N GLY A 77 -11.46 -4.82 -2.46
CA GLY A 77 -11.10 -6.05 -1.78
C GLY A 77 -12.32 -6.88 -1.37
N ALA A 78 -13.43 -6.26 -0.97
CA ALA A 78 -14.65 -6.98 -0.64
C ALA A 78 -15.29 -7.67 -1.85
N ILE A 79 -15.35 -7.03 -3.02
CA ILE A 79 -15.87 -7.68 -4.23
C ILE A 79 -14.94 -8.79 -4.73
N LEU A 80 -13.62 -8.64 -4.54
CA LEU A 80 -12.69 -9.74 -4.84
C LEU A 80 -12.88 -10.92 -3.90
N ILE A 81 -13.19 -10.69 -2.62
CA ILE A 81 -13.54 -11.78 -1.68
C ILE A 81 -14.79 -12.51 -2.15
N VAL A 82 -15.82 -11.79 -2.59
CA VAL A 82 -17.02 -12.39 -3.19
C VAL A 82 -16.63 -13.30 -4.36
N GLY A 83 -15.90 -12.78 -5.35
CA GLY A 83 -15.50 -13.58 -6.51
C GLY A 83 -14.62 -14.80 -6.17
N VAL A 84 -13.74 -14.70 -5.17
CA VAL A 84 -12.95 -15.85 -4.69
C VAL A 84 -13.85 -16.90 -4.00
N VAL A 85 -14.80 -16.45 -3.18
CA VAL A 85 -15.75 -17.35 -2.50
C VAL A 85 -16.61 -18.08 -3.53
N ASP A 86 -17.15 -17.36 -4.52
CA ASP A 86 -17.96 -17.94 -5.59
C ASP A 86 -17.18 -18.98 -6.40
N SER A 87 -15.94 -18.64 -6.78
CA SER A 87 -15.05 -19.57 -7.48
C SER A 87 -14.81 -20.85 -6.66
N ILE A 88 -14.64 -20.74 -5.35
CA ILE A 88 -14.47 -21.90 -4.46
C ILE A 88 -15.76 -22.72 -4.37
N ILE A 89 -16.93 -22.07 -4.25
CA ILE A 89 -18.24 -22.73 -4.21
C ILE A 89 -18.47 -23.52 -5.50
N ASP A 90 -18.21 -22.90 -6.66
CA ASP A 90 -18.39 -23.53 -7.96
C ASP A 90 -17.45 -24.71 -8.16
N ILE A 91 -16.17 -24.57 -7.79
CA ILE A 91 -15.21 -25.67 -7.86
C ILE A 91 -15.63 -26.83 -6.95
N LEU A 92 -15.95 -26.55 -5.67
CA LEU A 92 -16.36 -27.58 -4.70
C LEU A 92 -17.63 -28.29 -5.15
N SER A 93 -18.62 -27.55 -5.64
CA SER A 93 -19.86 -28.12 -6.14
C SER A 93 -19.62 -29.01 -7.36
N SER A 94 -18.80 -28.56 -8.32
CA SER A 94 -18.46 -29.32 -9.52
C SER A 94 -17.73 -30.63 -9.21
N ILE A 95 -16.81 -30.61 -8.24
CA ILE A 95 -16.09 -31.81 -7.79
C ILE A 95 -17.04 -32.77 -7.06
N LEU A 96 -17.88 -32.26 -6.17
CA LEU A 96 -18.79 -33.10 -5.38
C LEU A 96 -19.86 -33.76 -6.26
N MET A 97 -20.39 -33.05 -7.25
CA MET A 97 -21.33 -33.60 -8.22
C MET A 97 -20.75 -34.78 -8.99
N GLU A 98 -19.50 -34.62 -9.46
CA GLU A 98 -18.78 -35.65 -10.20
C GLU A 98 -18.47 -36.87 -9.31
N LEU A 99 -17.93 -36.65 -8.10
CA LEU A 99 -17.55 -37.73 -7.19
C LEU A 99 -18.77 -38.58 -6.78
N LEU A 100 -19.89 -37.93 -6.53
CA LEU A 100 -21.11 -38.59 -6.06
C LEU A 100 -22.02 -39.07 -7.22
N HIS A 101 -21.65 -38.81 -8.47
CA HIS A 101 -22.41 -39.19 -9.68
C HIS A 101 -23.87 -38.70 -9.65
N ILE A 102 -24.10 -37.47 -9.20
CA ILE A 102 -25.44 -36.91 -8.95
C ILE A 102 -25.86 -35.89 -10.02
N GLU A 103 -25.14 -35.80 -11.14
CA GLU A 103 -25.40 -34.77 -12.15
C GLU A 103 -26.85 -34.82 -12.68
N ASP A 104 -27.42 -36.03 -12.76
CA ASP A 104 -28.76 -36.26 -13.33
C ASP A 104 -29.92 -36.08 -12.32
N ILE A 105 -29.64 -36.00 -11.02
CA ILE A 105 -30.68 -35.90 -9.98
C ILE A 105 -30.82 -34.45 -9.51
N ILE A 106 -31.67 -33.70 -10.23
CA ILE A 106 -31.89 -32.25 -10.08
C ILE A 106 -32.05 -31.81 -8.61
N TYR A 107 -32.86 -32.51 -7.81
CA TYR A 107 -33.14 -32.10 -6.42
C TYR A 107 -31.94 -32.33 -5.49
N LEU A 108 -31.19 -33.40 -5.70
CA LEU A 108 -30.02 -33.71 -4.88
C LEU A 108 -28.85 -32.78 -5.24
N ASN A 109 -28.71 -32.42 -6.53
CA ASN A 109 -27.81 -31.37 -6.99
C ASN A 109 -28.11 -30.03 -6.29
N LEU A 110 -29.36 -29.56 -6.32
CA LEU A 110 -29.75 -28.32 -5.65
C LEU A 110 -29.45 -28.35 -4.13
N LEU A 111 -29.73 -29.48 -3.47
CA LEU A 111 -29.45 -29.65 -2.04
C LEU A 111 -27.94 -29.52 -1.74
N VAL A 112 -27.08 -30.11 -2.57
CA VAL A 112 -25.62 -30.00 -2.43
C VAL A 112 -25.17 -28.56 -2.61
N GLN A 113 -25.62 -27.86 -3.65
CA GLN A 113 -25.25 -26.46 -3.88
C GLN A 113 -25.69 -25.55 -2.73
N ILE A 114 -26.94 -25.65 -2.27
CA ILE A 114 -27.42 -24.87 -1.12
C ILE A 114 -26.61 -25.18 0.14
N SER A 115 -26.25 -26.44 0.37
CA SER A 115 -25.45 -26.83 1.53
C SER A 115 -24.06 -26.19 1.52
N ILE A 116 -23.42 -26.12 0.34
CA ILE A 116 -22.10 -25.48 0.17
C ILE A 116 -22.21 -23.97 0.37
N ILE A 117 -23.24 -23.32 -0.19
CA ILE A 117 -23.49 -21.88 -0.01
C ILE A 117 -23.70 -21.55 1.47
N LEU A 118 -24.51 -22.34 2.20
CA LEU A 118 -24.73 -22.14 3.63
C LEU A 118 -23.44 -22.31 4.44
N LEU A 119 -22.61 -23.29 4.07
CA LEU A 119 -21.30 -23.48 4.69
C LEU A 119 -20.39 -22.26 4.45
N ALA A 120 -20.36 -21.73 3.23
CA ALA A 120 -19.60 -20.53 2.89
C ALA A 120 -20.06 -19.30 3.68
N VAL A 121 -21.38 -19.09 3.79
CA VAL A 121 -21.97 -18.02 4.61
C VAL A 121 -21.55 -18.17 6.08
N PHE A 122 -21.61 -19.38 6.63
CA PHE A 122 -21.18 -19.66 8.00
C PHE A 122 -19.69 -19.35 8.22
N ILE A 123 -18.82 -19.76 7.29
CA ILE A 123 -17.39 -19.46 7.34
C ILE A 123 -17.16 -17.94 7.29
N ILE A 124 -17.81 -17.22 6.37
CA ILE A 124 -17.68 -15.76 6.27
C ILE A 124 -18.15 -15.08 7.56
N GLU A 125 -19.24 -15.54 8.18
CA GLU A 125 -19.74 -14.95 9.43
C GLU A 125 -18.76 -15.13 10.61
N ILE A 126 -17.93 -16.20 10.59
CA ILE A 126 -16.86 -16.38 11.58
C ILE A 126 -15.69 -15.42 11.31
N PHE A 127 -15.32 -15.25 10.03
CA PHE A 127 -14.07 -14.58 9.65
C PHE A 127 -14.21 -13.12 9.18
N TYR A 128 -15.43 -12.57 9.02
CA TYR A 128 -15.62 -11.24 8.40
C TYR A 128 -14.83 -10.12 9.09
N LYS A 129 -14.68 -10.16 10.43
CA LYS A 129 -13.91 -9.16 11.16
C LYS A 129 -12.42 -9.21 10.82
N TYR A 130 -11.87 -10.41 10.67
CA TYR A 130 -10.49 -10.60 10.26
C TYR A 130 -10.28 -10.13 8.82
N LEU A 131 -11.17 -10.50 7.91
CA LEU A 131 -11.14 -10.05 6.51
C LEU A 131 -11.20 -8.52 6.41
N HIS A 132 -12.13 -7.88 7.13
CA HIS A 132 -12.24 -6.43 7.20
C HIS A 132 -10.96 -5.79 7.76
N SER A 133 -10.40 -6.36 8.83
CA SER A 133 -9.15 -5.86 9.43
C SER A 133 -7.98 -5.95 8.45
N TYR A 134 -7.89 -7.00 7.62
CA TYR A 134 -6.84 -7.11 6.61
C TYR A 134 -7.01 -6.11 5.46
N LEU A 135 -8.24 -5.76 5.10
CA LEU A 135 -8.55 -4.73 4.11
C LEU A 135 -8.24 -3.30 4.60
N MET A 136 -8.29 -3.06 5.92
CA MET A 136 -7.99 -1.76 6.53
C MET A 136 -6.52 -1.60 6.96
N ASN A 137 -5.74 -2.67 6.96
CA ASN A 137 -4.35 -2.64 7.42
C ASN A 137 -3.45 -1.83 6.46
N GLU A 138 -2.28 -1.39 6.94
CA GLU A 138 -1.23 -0.74 6.13
C GLU A 138 -0.84 -1.62 4.92
N ASN A 139 -0.87 -2.94 5.11
CA ASN A 139 -0.52 -3.93 4.09
C ASN A 139 -1.71 -4.36 3.21
N HIS A 140 -2.81 -3.59 3.18
CA HIS A 140 -4.01 -3.94 2.40
C HIS A 140 -3.73 -4.20 0.91
N ASN A 141 -2.77 -3.49 0.31
CA ASN A 141 -2.38 -3.69 -1.08
C ASN A 141 -1.83 -5.10 -1.34
N VAL A 142 -1.10 -5.68 -0.38
CA VAL A 142 -0.60 -7.07 -0.47
C VAL A 142 -1.78 -8.03 -0.42
N PHE A 143 -2.71 -7.80 0.50
CA PHE A 143 -3.88 -8.63 0.65
C PHE A 143 -4.79 -8.60 -0.59
N ILE A 144 -5.06 -7.40 -1.13
CA ILE A 144 -5.80 -7.23 -2.39
C ILE A 144 -5.07 -7.91 -3.55
N GLY A 145 -3.74 -7.77 -3.65
CA GLY A 145 -2.95 -8.45 -4.68
C GLY A 145 -3.07 -9.97 -4.62
N LEU A 146 -3.08 -10.55 -3.42
CA LEU A 146 -3.31 -11.98 -3.23
C LEU A 146 -4.74 -12.42 -3.57
N LEU A 147 -5.74 -11.59 -3.26
CA LEU A 147 -7.12 -11.87 -3.68
C LEU A 147 -7.26 -11.88 -5.20
N ILE A 148 -6.60 -10.94 -5.90
CA ILE A 148 -6.55 -10.94 -7.37
C ILE A 148 -5.89 -12.24 -7.88
N TYR A 149 -4.74 -12.61 -7.31
CA TYR A 149 -4.06 -13.86 -7.67
C TYR A 149 -4.97 -15.08 -7.47
N LEU A 150 -5.61 -15.20 -6.30
CA LEU A 150 -6.51 -16.31 -5.99
C LEU A 150 -7.70 -16.35 -6.95
N TYR A 151 -8.35 -15.21 -7.21
CA TYR A 151 -9.47 -15.13 -8.15
C TYR A 151 -9.06 -15.56 -9.56
N VAL A 152 -7.97 -15.00 -10.11
CA VAL A 152 -7.49 -15.35 -11.45
C VAL A 152 -7.08 -16.82 -11.52
N SER A 153 -6.35 -17.32 -10.52
CA SER A 153 -5.87 -18.70 -10.49
C SER A 153 -7.02 -19.70 -10.39
N THR A 154 -8.02 -19.45 -9.54
CA THR A 154 -9.20 -20.32 -9.39
C THR A 154 -10.10 -20.27 -10.62
N THR A 155 -10.31 -19.09 -11.21
CA THR A 155 -11.05 -18.94 -12.48
C THR A 155 -10.38 -19.72 -13.61
N LEU A 156 -9.06 -19.60 -13.76
CA LEU A 156 -8.32 -20.39 -14.76
C LEU A 156 -8.46 -21.89 -14.49
N THR A 157 -8.36 -22.30 -13.22
CA THR A 157 -8.52 -23.70 -12.82
C THR A 157 -9.88 -24.25 -13.23
N MET A 158 -10.95 -23.48 -13.01
CA MET A 158 -12.31 -23.83 -13.40
C MET A 158 -12.46 -23.94 -14.93
N ILE A 159 -11.93 -22.99 -15.70
CA ILE A 159 -11.95 -23.03 -17.17
C ILE A 159 -11.22 -24.29 -17.69
N PHE A 160 -10.05 -24.61 -17.13
CA PHE A 160 -9.33 -25.82 -17.50
C PHE A 160 -10.11 -27.08 -17.12
N TYR A 161 -10.67 -27.14 -15.91
CA TYR A 161 -11.48 -28.28 -15.48
C TYR A 161 -12.68 -28.51 -16.42
N GLY A 162 -13.39 -27.44 -16.78
CA GLY A 162 -14.54 -27.51 -17.69
C GLY A 162 -14.22 -27.99 -19.11
N GLN A 163 -12.96 -27.86 -19.56
CA GLN A 163 -12.50 -28.37 -20.86
C GLN A 163 -11.96 -29.81 -20.79
N THR A 164 -11.69 -30.34 -19.60
CA THR A 164 -11.17 -31.69 -19.42
C THR A 164 -12.26 -32.74 -19.38
N GLN A 165 -11.91 -34.00 -19.66
CA GLN A 165 -12.83 -35.11 -19.46
C GLN A 165 -13.15 -35.24 -17.97
N LYS A 166 -14.43 -35.17 -17.65
CA LYS A 166 -14.92 -35.39 -16.29
C LYS A 166 -14.65 -36.83 -15.88
N ASN A 167 -13.77 -36.98 -14.89
CA ASN A 167 -13.47 -38.25 -14.25
C ASN A 167 -12.94 -37.94 -12.85
N ALA A 168 -13.32 -38.78 -11.88
CA ALA A 168 -12.93 -38.69 -10.48
C ALA A 168 -11.42 -38.39 -10.27
N SER A 169 -10.53 -39.04 -11.02
CA SER A 169 -9.08 -38.81 -10.89
C SER A 169 -8.67 -37.35 -11.18
N LEU A 170 -9.27 -36.73 -12.20
CA LEU A 170 -8.99 -35.35 -12.55
C LEU A 170 -9.64 -34.39 -11.56
N SER A 171 -10.87 -34.68 -11.11
CA SER A 171 -11.55 -33.88 -10.09
C SER A 171 -10.75 -33.85 -8.78
N ILE A 172 -10.20 -35.00 -8.36
CA ILE A 172 -9.31 -35.07 -7.17
C ILE A 172 -8.05 -34.23 -7.39
N PHE A 173 -7.41 -34.31 -8.56
CA PHE A 173 -6.23 -33.50 -8.88
C PHE A 173 -6.53 -31.99 -8.75
N PHE A 174 -7.62 -31.51 -9.36
CA PHE A 174 -8.01 -30.11 -9.28
C PHE A 174 -8.41 -29.68 -7.86
N THR A 175 -9.02 -30.58 -7.08
CA THR A 175 -9.28 -30.34 -5.65
C THR A 175 -7.99 -30.07 -4.88
N ILE A 176 -7.01 -30.96 -5.03
CA ILE A 176 -5.70 -30.84 -4.38
C ILE A 176 -4.99 -29.55 -4.85
N PHE A 177 -5.10 -29.23 -6.13
CA PHE A 177 -4.51 -28.03 -6.69
C PHE A 177 -5.07 -26.75 -6.05
N VAL A 178 -6.40 -26.65 -5.86
CA VAL A 178 -7.02 -25.51 -5.18
C VAL A 178 -6.62 -25.42 -3.71
N LEU A 179 -6.53 -26.56 -3.00
CA LEU A 179 -6.02 -26.57 -1.63
C LEU A 179 -4.57 -26.06 -1.54
N ILE A 180 -3.71 -26.49 -2.46
CA ILE A 180 -2.33 -26.02 -2.55
C ILE A 180 -2.28 -24.50 -2.85
N GLN A 181 -3.16 -23.98 -3.72
CA GLN A 181 -3.23 -22.54 -4.00
C GLN A 181 -3.56 -21.72 -2.75
N ILE A 182 -4.48 -22.19 -1.90
CA ILE A 182 -4.84 -21.51 -0.64
C ILE A 182 -3.64 -21.49 0.31
N VAL A 183 -2.96 -22.64 0.47
CA VAL A 183 -1.75 -22.74 1.32
C VAL A 183 -0.64 -21.83 0.78
N PHE A 184 -0.42 -21.82 -0.54
CA PHE A 184 0.56 -20.97 -1.19
C PHE A 184 0.26 -19.47 -1.00
N ALA A 185 -1.01 -19.06 -1.14
CA ALA A 185 -1.42 -17.69 -0.89
C ALA A 185 -1.16 -17.27 0.56
N MET A 186 -1.44 -18.15 1.53
CA MET A 186 -1.17 -17.89 2.95
C MET A 186 0.32 -17.76 3.24
N ALA A 187 1.16 -18.66 2.71
CA ALA A 187 2.61 -18.58 2.86
C ALA A 187 3.18 -17.29 2.25
N THR A 188 2.70 -16.93 1.06
CA THR A 188 3.11 -15.72 0.35
C THR A 188 2.70 -14.46 1.11
N TYR A 189 1.53 -14.45 1.75
CA TYR A 189 1.09 -13.34 2.60
C TYR A 189 2.06 -13.09 3.77
N VAL A 190 2.42 -14.14 4.50
CA VAL A 190 3.32 -14.04 5.64
C VAL A 190 4.69 -13.52 5.20
N GLU A 191 5.22 -14.06 4.10
CA GLU A 191 6.54 -13.69 3.59
C GLU A 191 6.56 -12.24 3.08
N LEU A 192 5.55 -11.82 2.31
CA LEU A 192 5.47 -10.44 1.81
C LEU A 192 5.34 -9.42 2.93
N ILE A 193 4.62 -9.73 4.02
CA ILE A 193 4.55 -8.87 5.19
C ILE A 193 5.90 -8.76 5.90
N ASN A 194 6.61 -9.88 6.06
CA ASN A 194 7.93 -9.87 6.67
C ASN A 194 8.92 -9.04 5.86
N ILE A 195 8.91 -9.20 4.53
CA ILE A 195 9.72 -8.40 3.61
C ILE A 195 9.37 -6.92 3.73
N GLN A 196 8.08 -6.55 3.74
CA GLN A 196 7.68 -5.15 3.89
C GLN A 196 8.13 -4.54 5.22
N LYS A 197 7.99 -5.27 6.33
CA LYS A 197 8.48 -4.82 7.65
C LYS A 197 10.00 -4.62 7.63
N HIS A 198 10.73 -5.55 7.02
CA HIS A 198 12.19 -5.46 6.91
C HIS A 198 12.62 -4.26 6.06
N LEU A 199 11.97 -4.04 4.91
CA LEU A 199 12.23 -2.91 4.02
C LEU A 199 11.94 -1.57 4.70
N LEU A 200 10.83 -1.47 5.46
CA LEU A 200 10.48 -0.27 6.20
C LEU A 200 11.54 0.06 7.26
N LYS A 201 11.96 -0.94 8.04
CA LYS A 201 13.00 -0.78 9.07
C LYS A 201 14.33 -0.36 8.46
N LYS A 202 14.73 -0.97 7.33
CA LYS A 202 15.95 -0.60 6.62
C LYS A 202 15.89 0.84 6.11
N SER A 203 14.77 1.24 5.51
CA SER A 203 14.56 2.61 5.04
C SER A 203 14.65 3.65 6.17
N GLN A 204 14.08 3.34 7.35
CA GLN A 204 14.20 4.20 8.53
C GLN A 204 15.64 4.31 9.03
N GLN A 205 16.38 3.20 9.07
CA GLN A 205 17.81 3.22 9.42
C GLN A 205 18.63 4.06 8.44
N ASP A 206 18.40 3.92 7.14
CA ASP A 206 19.11 4.68 6.11
C ASP A 206 18.85 6.20 6.24
N LYS A 207 17.63 6.60 6.62
CA LYS A 207 17.30 8.01 6.93
C LYS A 207 18.08 8.52 8.14
N LEU A 208 18.11 7.75 9.23
CA LEU A 208 18.84 8.13 10.45
C LEU A 208 20.35 8.27 10.19
N ILE A 209 20.94 7.35 9.42
CA ILE A 209 22.36 7.43 9.03
C ILE A 209 22.62 8.70 8.22
N LYS A 210 21.71 9.05 7.31
CA LYS A 210 21.84 10.27 6.50
C LYS A 210 21.71 11.54 7.33
N GLU A 211 20.79 11.58 8.29
CA GLU A 211 20.63 12.70 9.23
C GLU A 211 21.85 12.84 10.15
N GLN A 212 22.38 11.74 10.68
CA GLN A 212 23.62 11.75 11.48
C GLN A 212 24.80 12.30 10.69
N LYS A 213 24.95 11.87 9.43
CA LYS A 213 26.01 12.40 8.55
C LYS A 213 25.86 13.91 8.32
N GLN A 214 24.64 14.39 8.08
CA GLN A 214 24.39 15.82 7.92
C GLN A 214 24.71 16.62 9.18
N LEU A 215 24.39 16.10 10.37
CA LEU A 215 24.74 16.73 11.64
C LEU A 215 26.25 16.75 11.87
N GLN A 216 26.96 15.68 11.50
CA GLN A 216 28.41 15.61 11.59
C GLN A 216 29.09 16.63 10.66
N ASP A 217 28.66 16.68 9.40
CA ASP A 217 29.16 17.66 8.43
C ASP A 217 28.90 19.10 8.92
N TYR A 218 27.75 19.35 9.55
CA TYR A 218 27.42 20.66 10.13
C TYR A 218 28.25 20.99 11.37
N ALA A 219 28.49 20.02 12.26
CA ALA A 219 29.35 20.20 13.42
C ALA A 219 30.78 20.52 13.01
N GLN A 220 31.31 19.81 12.00
CA GLN A 220 32.63 20.10 11.44
C GLN A 220 32.70 21.51 10.85
N TYR A 221 31.68 21.93 10.10
CA TYR A 221 31.62 23.29 9.57
C TYR A 221 31.61 24.37 10.68
N LEU A 222 30.89 24.11 11.78
CA LEU A 222 30.88 25.01 12.93
C LEU A 222 32.26 25.09 13.61
N GLU A 223 32.94 23.96 13.78
CA GLU A 223 34.29 23.88 14.36
C GLU A 223 35.30 24.64 13.49
N GLU A 224 35.31 24.41 12.18
CA GLU A 224 36.15 25.15 11.23
C GLU A 224 35.86 26.66 11.29
N SER A 225 34.59 27.05 11.35
CA SER A 225 34.21 28.46 11.45
C SER A 225 34.62 29.09 12.78
N GLU A 226 34.58 28.34 13.90
CA GLU A 226 35.03 28.83 15.20
C GLU A 226 36.55 29.07 15.20
N ASP A 227 37.32 28.13 14.65
CA ASP A 227 38.77 28.23 14.52
C ASP A 227 39.18 29.42 13.64
N GLU A 228 38.50 29.64 12.52
CA GLU A 228 38.69 30.83 11.70
C GLU A 228 38.41 32.12 12.48
N LEU A 229 37.34 32.15 13.27
CA LEU A 229 36.99 33.30 14.10
C LEU A 229 38.02 33.53 15.22
N ARG A 230 38.60 32.46 15.78
CA ARG A 230 39.64 32.53 16.80
C ARG A 230 40.94 33.09 16.22
N ALA A 231 41.34 32.65 15.03
CA ALA A 231 42.48 33.19 14.30
C ALA A 231 42.25 34.69 13.99
N PHE A 232 41.08 35.03 13.47
CA PHE A 232 40.71 36.43 13.20
C PHE A 232 40.79 37.32 14.45
N ARG A 233 40.25 36.88 15.59
CA ARG A 233 40.36 37.63 16.86
C ARG A 233 41.81 37.81 17.31
N HIS A 234 42.64 36.78 17.16
CA HIS A 234 44.06 36.84 17.51
C HIS A 234 44.79 37.87 16.65
N ASP A 235 44.54 37.89 15.34
CA ASP A 235 45.17 38.83 14.41
C ASP A 235 44.75 40.28 14.70
N TYR A 236 43.48 40.52 15.01
CA TYR A 236 43.00 41.84 15.43
C TYR A 236 43.64 42.30 16.74
N ARG A 237 43.79 41.40 17.72
CA ARG A 237 44.46 41.74 18.98
C ARG A 237 45.93 42.14 18.76
N ASN A 238 46.63 41.43 17.88
CA ASN A 238 48.01 41.75 17.53
C ASN A 238 48.11 43.09 16.79
N MET A 239 47.18 43.37 15.87
CA MET A 239 47.06 44.68 15.21
C MET A 239 46.91 45.81 16.25
N PHE A 240 45.93 45.72 17.16
CA PHE A 240 45.72 46.76 18.18
C PHE A 240 46.94 46.95 19.10
N ASN A 241 47.60 45.87 19.50
CA ASN A 241 48.83 45.96 20.30
C ASN A 241 49.96 46.66 19.53
N SER A 242 50.15 46.33 18.25
CA SER A 242 51.16 46.96 17.41
C SER A 242 50.92 48.47 17.24
N LEU A 243 49.64 48.88 17.08
CA LEU A 243 49.24 50.28 16.98
C LEU A 243 49.45 51.02 18.31
N LYS A 244 49.10 50.38 19.44
CA LYS A 244 49.31 50.93 20.78
C LYS A 244 50.79 51.20 21.06
N ILE A 245 51.68 50.26 20.71
CA ILE A 245 53.13 50.42 20.89
C ILE A 245 53.64 51.62 20.08
N SER A 246 53.33 51.69 18.78
CA SER A 246 53.78 52.81 17.93
C SER A 246 53.21 54.16 18.35
N ALA A 247 52.00 54.19 18.95
CA ALA A 247 51.42 55.41 19.50
C ALA A 247 52.09 55.84 20.82
N GLN A 248 52.48 54.90 21.68
CA GLN A 248 53.21 55.18 22.93
C GLN A 248 54.63 55.71 22.67
N GLU A 249 55.25 55.30 21.56
CA GLU A 249 56.56 55.77 21.11
C GLU A 249 56.54 57.16 20.45
N GLY A 250 55.35 57.77 20.30
CA GLY A 250 55.18 59.10 19.71
C GLY A 250 55.30 59.15 18.18
N ASN A 251 55.42 58.00 17.51
CA ASN A 251 55.66 57.91 16.07
C ASN A 251 54.35 57.87 15.26
N THR A 252 53.68 59.01 15.13
CA THR A 252 52.37 59.14 14.46
C THR A 252 52.35 58.70 13.00
N LYS A 253 53.47 58.84 12.26
CA LYS A 253 53.59 58.35 10.88
C LYS A 253 53.56 56.83 10.80
N GLU A 254 54.22 56.15 11.74
CA GLU A 254 54.26 54.69 11.79
C GLU A 254 52.91 54.08 12.19
N VAL A 255 52.18 54.74 13.09
CA VAL A 255 50.79 54.37 13.42
C VAL A 255 49.90 54.43 12.18
N ILE A 256 49.97 55.52 11.41
CA ILE A 256 49.18 55.68 10.18
C ILE A 256 49.56 54.64 9.13
N GLN A 257 50.85 54.35 8.98
CA GLN A 257 51.33 53.34 8.03
C GLN A 257 50.87 51.93 8.39
N LYS A 258 51.00 51.51 9.66
CA LYS A 258 50.50 50.21 10.13
C LYS A 258 48.99 50.13 9.98
N LEU A 259 48.25 51.19 10.32
CA LEU A 259 46.79 51.22 10.15
C LEU A 259 46.38 51.04 8.68
N ASP A 260 47.09 51.71 7.75
CA ASP A 260 46.80 51.64 6.31
C ASP A 260 47.15 50.25 5.72
N GLU A 261 48.25 49.63 6.17
CA GLU A 261 48.62 48.25 5.81
C GLU A 261 47.57 47.24 6.28
N TYR A 262 47.18 47.27 7.55
CA TYR A 262 46.18 46.36 8.09
C TYR A 262 44.79 46.59 7.47
N THR A 263 44.44 47.84 7.15
CA THR A 263 43.19 48.17 6.45
C THR A 263 43.18 47.60 5.03
N LYS A 264 44.27 47.74 4.27
CA LYS A 264 44.38 47.17 2.92
C LYS A 264 44.40 45.64 2.92
N ALA A 265 45.04 45.02 3.91
CA ALA A 265 45.14 43.57 4.03
C ALA A 265 43.84 42.91 4.51
N ASN A 266 43.15 43.49 5.50
CA ASN A 266 42.04 42.84 6.22
C ASN A 266 40.65 43.46 5.98
N LEU A 267 40.56 44.71 5.49
CA LEU A 267 39.29 45.41 5.20
C LEU A 267 39.03 45.54 3.69
N ASN A 268 39.64 44.69 2.88
CA ASN A 268 39.35 44.59 1.45
C ASN A 268 37.99 43.91 1.25
N ALA A 269 37.18 44.34 0.28
CA ALA A 269 35.77 43.96 0.13
C ALA A 269 35.51 42.42 0.13
N LYS A 270 36.50 41.62 -0.27
CA LYS A 270 36.47 40.14 -0.22
C LYS A 270 36.49 39.53 1.19
N ALA A 271 37.13 40.19 2.17
CA ALA A 271 37.19 39.69 3.54
C ALA A 271 35.81 39.79 4.25
N PHE A 272 35.03 40.81 3.92
CA PHE A 272 33.66 40.96 4.42
C PHE A 272 32.65 40.04 3.73
N GLU A 273 32.88 39.63 2.48
CA GLU A 273 32.05 38.60 1.83
C GLU A 273 32.16 37.25 2.53
N LYS A 274 33.32 36.90 3.10
CA LYS A 274 33.54 35.67 3.87
C LYS A 274 32.65 35.58 5.13
N TYR A 275 32.32 36.71 5.75
CA TYR A 275 31.47 36.78 6.96
C TYR A 275 30.04 37.27 6.69
N ARG A 276 29.71 37.71 5.46
CA ARG A 276 28.38 38.20 5.08
C ARG A 276 27.29 37.14 5.27
N ASP A 277 27.67 35.87 5.13
CA ASP A 277 26.74 34.75 5.25
C ASP A 277 26.42 34.35 6.70
N VAL A 278 27.23 34.76 7.69
CA VAL A 278 26.99 34.43 9.11
C VAL A 278 25.69 35.07 9.64
N ASN A 279 25.34 36.27 9.16
CA ASN A 279 24.07 36.93 9.48
C ASN A 279 22.85 36.38 8.69
N HIS A 280 23.07 35.64 7.60
CA HIS A 280 21.99 35.07 6.76
C HIS A 280 21.64 33.62 7.11
N ILE A 281 22.38 32.98 8.02
CA ILE A 281 22.11 31.60 8.48
C ILE A 281 20.69 31.48 9.05
N LYS A 282 20.19 32.51 9.75
CA LYS A 282 18.82 32.53 10.30
C LYS A 282 17.73 32.47 9.21
N ASN A 283 17.98 33.03 8.02
CA ASN A 283 17.00 33.08 6.92
C ASN A 283 17.05 31.84 6.00
N LYS A 284 18.23 31.24 5.77
CA LYS A 284 18.32 30.00 4.98
C LYS A 284 17.65 28.80 5.66
N ILE A 285 17.62 28.76 6.98
CA ILE A 285 16.94 27.70 7.75
C ILE A 285 15.41 27.86 7.67
N SER A 286 14.90 29.09 7.73
CA SER A 286 13.45 29.37 7.72
C SER A 286 12.76 29.03 6.39
N GLN A 287 13.46 29.09 5.25
CA GLN A 287 12.88 28.75 3.94
C GLN A 287 12.89 27.25 3.62
N LYS A 288 13.76 26.46 4.26
CA LYS A 288 13.85 25.01 3.99
C LYS A 288 12.77 24.19 4.72
N TYR A 289 12.16 24.75 5.77
CA TYR A 289 11.04 24.12 6.49
C TYR A 289 9.65 24.48 5.93
N HIS A 290 9.55 25.24 4.84
CA HIS A 290 8.27 25.56 4.19
C HIS A 290 7.94 24.68 2.98
N TYR A 291 8.80 23.71 2.64
CA TYR A 291 8.57 22.72 1.59
C TYR A 291 8.77 21.28 2.10
N CYS A 292 8.10 20.93 3.19
CA CYS A 292 7.78 19.56 3.56
C CYS A 292 6.28 19.47 3.85
#